data_AF-A0A1I7YTU5-F1
#
_entry.id   AF-A0A1I7YTU5-F1
#
_cell.length_a   1.000
_cell.length_b   1.000
_cell.length_c   1.000
_cell.angle_alpha   90.00
_cell.angle_beta   90.00
_cell.angle_gamma   90.00
#
_symmetry.space_group_name_H-M   'P 1'
#
loop_
_entity.id
_entity.type
_entity.pdbx_description
1 polymer ?
#
loop_
_entity_poly.entity_id
_entity_poly.type
_entity_poly.pdbx_seq_one_letter_code
_entity_poly.pdbx_strand_id
1 'polypeptide(L)'
;MTKASSTAAVPLQIVPENMFGKHLYVPDWLLDSFSYYDYLSQYPMILINLFIILLSYNVKSSLCRTYALNIAIPTLITGIYNIVRHFLNDYFMEHSDDATLCRTYALNIAIPTLITGIYNIVRHFLNDYFMEHSDDAVLQQLDIALSCLTTTNSLNLYEVQGTFMTMLTYFGCVRPILYKKLFNESNIRLGFFLGHILALLLSAESFFERAYPMLLYGRFFLRIHTVVVVVVKCTVFLAMLAFYVSTLVKLKNYPITRNMDVQKSRLRAVAIYCTPPNVFLLLTLIGTLCSARITFKLNSDGTSDYTSCTPLLAIVYNLVTVRLIVNSVCVLVAFADYRRKVVAVVVEAKNRMLCRKNTRIFSSRQDSTRSY
;
A
#
# COMPACT_ATOMS: atom_id res chain seq x y z
N MET A 1 4.56 -12.36 -50.28
CA MET A 1 4.00 -11.10 -49.73
C MET A 1 2.73 -11.44 -48.96
N THR A 2 2.86 -11.75 -47.68
CA THR A 2 1.74 -12.01 -46.76
C THR A 2 1.88 -11.01 -45.62
N LYS A 3 0.83 -10.20 -45.41
CA LYS A 3 0.78 -9.13 -44.43
C LYS A 3 0.96 -9.69 -43.02
N ALA A 4 1.99 -9.24 -42.31
CA ALA A 4 2.11 -9.42 -40.88
C ALA A 4 1.04 -8.56 -40.19
N SER A 5 0.12 -9.22 -39.49
CA SER A 5 -0.87 -8.60 -38.61
C SER A 5 -0.18 -8.20 -37.31
N SER A 6 -0.22 -6.92 -36.96
CA SER A 6 0.25 -6.40 -35.68
C SER A 6 -0.61 -6.94 -34.54
N THR A 7 -0.08 -7.90 -33.78
CA THR A 7 -0.67 -8.36 -32.52
C THR A 7 -0.37 -7.34 -31.42
N ALA A 8 -1.44 -6.81 -30.83
CA ALA A 8 -1.41 -5.91 -29.69
C ALA A 8 -0.91 -6.63 -28.43
N ALA A 9 -0.22 -5.89 -27.56
CA ALA A 9 0.34 -6.37 -26.31
C ALA A 9 -0.76 -6.78 -25.31
N VAL A 10 -0.66 -8.01 -24.78
CA VAL A 10 -1.57 -8.58 -23.77
C VAL A 10 -0.94 -8.42 -22.39
N PRO A 11 -1.57 -7.73 -21.42
CA PRO A 11 -1.12 -7.74 -20.04
C PRO A 11 -1.77 -8.91 -19.27
N LEU A 12 -0.94 -9.73 -18.61
CA LEU A 12 -1.32 -10.75 -17.62
C LEU A 12 -2.40 -11.78 -18.03
N GLN A 13 -2.02 -12.77 -18.84
CA GLN A 13 -2.67 -14.09 -18.83
C GLN A 13 -1.62 -15.20 -18.77
N ILE A 14 -1.30 -15.67 -17.56
CA ILE A 14 -0.71 -17.01 -17.38
C ILE A 14 -1.86 -17.97 -17.08
N VAL A 15 -2.71 -18.17 -18.08
CA VAL A 15 -3.66 -19.29 -18.16
C VAL A 15 -3.71 -19.65 -19.65
N PRO A 16 -3.44 -20.89 -20.04
CA PRO A 16 -3.40 -21.28 -21.46
C PRO A 16 -4.70 -20.87 -22.16
N GLU A 17 -4.62 -20.28 -23.37
CA GLU A 17 -5.76 -19.78 -24.16
C GLU A 17 -6.91 -20.80 -24.28
N ASN A 18 -6.59 -22.08 -24.14
CA ASN A 18 -7.53 -23.20 -24.25
C ASN A 18 -8.41 -23.40 -23.01
N MET A 19 -8.17 -22.69 -21.90
CA MET A 19 -8.96 -22.80 -20.65
C MET A 19 -10.08 -21.76 -20.52
N PHE A 20 -10.16 -20.75 -21.40
CA PHE A 20 -11.22 -19.75 -21.32
C PHE A 20 -12.39 -20.10 -22.24
N GLY A 21 -13.48 -20.59 -21.63
CA GLY A 21 -14.78 -20.62 -22.29
C GLY A 21 -15.18 -19.22 -22.75
N LYS A 22 -15.69 -19.13 -23.99
CA LYS A 22 -15.97 -17.94 -24.83
C LYS A 22 -16.85 -16.80 -24.26
N HIS A 23 -17.08 -16.64 -22.95
CA HIS A 23 -18.25 -15.86 -22.49
C HIS A 23 -18.03 -14.72 -21.49
N LEU A 24 -16.84 -14.16 -21.32
CA LEU A 24 -16.74 -12.83 -20.72
C LEU A 24 -15.58 -12.02 -21.32
N TYR A 25 -15.90 -11.20 -22.33
CA TYR A 25 -14.97 -10.22 -22.89
C TYR A 25 -14.86 -9.04 -21.92
N VAL A 26 -13.78 -9.00 -21.14
CA VAL A 26 -13.37 -7.76 -20.48
C VAL A 26 -12.79 -6.88 -21.59
N PRO A 27 -13.35 -5.70 -21.89
CA PRO A 27 -12.87 -4.91 -23.00
C PRO A 27 -11.41 -4.52 -22.81
N ASP A 28 -10.61 -4.63 -23.86
CA ASP A 28 -9.17 -4.30 -23.83
C ASP A 28 -8.93 -2.86 -23.34
N TRP A 29 -9.82 -1.92 -23.73
CA TRP A 29 -9.76 -0.53 -23.27
C TRP A 29 -9.87 -0.39 -21.75
N LEU A 30 -10.56 -1.29 -21.05
CA LEU A 30 -10.71 -1.24 -19.60
C LEU A 30 -9.43 -1.70 -18.89
N LEU A 31 -8.78 -2.75 -19.41
CA LEU A 31 -7.48 -3.21 -18.94
C LEU A 31 -6.39 -2.15 -19.19
N ASP A 32 -6.40 -1.54 -20.38
CA ASP A 32 -5.51 -0.44 -20.73
C ASP A 32 -5.76 0.78 -19.85
N SER A 33 -7.02 1.10 -19.56
CA SER A 33 -7.38 2.19 -18.64
C SER A 33 -6.88 1.94 -17.23
N PHE A 34 -6.91 0.70 -16.74
CA PHE A 34 -6.35 0.36 -15.43
C PHE A 34 -4.83 0.46 -15.40
N SER A 35 -4.14 -0.05 -16.43
CA SER A 35 -2.68 0.04 -16.54
C SER A 35 -2.21 1.51 -16.64
N TYR A 36 -2.91 2.31 -17.45
CA TYR A 36 -2.68 3.74 -17.59
C TYR A 36 -2.98 4.52 -16.30
N TYR A 37 -4.04 4.15 -15.57
CA TYR A 37 -4.37 4.73 -14.27
C TYR A 37 -3.34 4.38 -13.21
N ASP A 38 -2.86 3.13 -13.15
CA ASP A 38 -1.85 2.71 -12.19
C ASP A 38 -0.55 3.49 -12.41
N TYR A 39 -0.16 3.72 -13.67
CA TYR A 39 0.94 4.61 -14.06
C TYR A 39 0.69 6.07 -13.64
N LEU A 40 -0.45 6.65 -14.01
CA LEU A 40 -0.79 8.04 -13.70
C LEU A 40 -0.89 8.30 -12.18
N SER A 41 -1.31 7.30 -11.41
CA SER A 41 -1.47 7.39 -9.96
C SER A 41 -0.14 7.54 -9.21
N GLN A 42 0.99 7.19 -9.86
CA GLN A 42 2.32 7.33 -9.26
C GLN A 42 2.77 8.80 -9.13
N TYR A 43 2.38 9.67 -10.05
CA TYR A 43 2.75 11.10 -10.02
C TYR A 43 2.20 11.88 -8.82
N PRO A 44 0.88 11.83 -8.51
CA PRO A 44 0.37 12.49 -7.32
C PRO A 44 0.93 11.88 -6.03
N MET A 45 1.19 10.57 -6.01
CA MET A 45 1.90 9.92 -4.90
C MET A 45 3.29 10.54 -4.70
N ILE A 46 4.10 10.68 -5.76
CA ILE A 46 5.42 11.33 -5.70
C ILE A 46 5.28 12.75 -5.14
N LEU A 47 4.40 13.57 -5.73
CA LEU A 47 4.21 14.96 -5.31
C LEU A 47 3.81 15.07 -3.83
N ILE A 48 2.86 14.24 -3.38
CA ILE A 48 2.39 14.21 -2.01
C ILE A 48 3.51 13.80 -1.04
N ASN A 49 4.28 12.78 -1.39
CA ASN A 49 5.35 12.31 -0.52
C ASN A 49 6.54 13.29 -0.49
N LEU A 50 6.87 13.93 -1.61
CA LEU A 50 7.91 14.96 -1.70
C LEU A 50 7.53 16.17 -0.84
N PHE A 51 6.25 16.53 -0.89
CA PHE A 51 5.68 17.57 -0.04
C PHE A 51 5.75 17.22 1.46
N ILE A 52 5.46 15.97 1.84
CA ILE A 52 5.61 15.49 3.23
C ILE A 52 7.05 15.61 3.72
N ILE A 53 8.03 15.24 2.89
CA ILE A 53 9.45 15.30 3.27
C ILE A 53 9.94 16.74 3.42
N LEU A 54 9.61 17.61 2.46
CA LEU A 54 9.93 19.04 2.53
C LEU A 54 9.30 19.69 3.78
N LEU A 55 8.07 19.32 4.11
CA LEU A 55 7.44 19.76 5.35
C LEU A 55 8.14 19.28 6.60
N SER A 56 8.62 18.04 6.56
CA SER A 56 9.27 17.37 7.68
C SER A 56 10.57 18.05 8.10
N TYR A 57 11.30 18.70 7.19
CA TYR A 57 12.49 19.50 7.51
C TYR A 57 12.18 20.67 8.47
N ASN A 58 11.00 21.28 8.34
CA ASN A 58 10.61 22.45 9.12
C ASN A 58 9.90 22.10 10.44
N VAL A 59 9.61 20.81 10.72
CA VAL A 59 8.94 20.37 11.96
C VAL A 59 9.98 20.02 13.01
N LYS A 60 9.80 20.48 14.25
CA LYS A 60 10.59 19.99 15.39
C LYS A 60 10.47 18.46 15.48
N SER A 61 11.58 17.81 15.85
CA SER A 61 11.65 16.35 15.98
C SER A 61 10.50 15.85 16.85
N SER A 62 9.65 15.00 16.27
CA SER A 62 8.44 14.49 16.89
C SER A 62 8.08 13.13 16.31
N LEU A 63 7.42 12.31 17.12
CA LEU A 63 6.93 10.98 16.74
C LEU A 63 6.11 10.99 15.45
N CYS A 64 5.31 12.04 15.25
CA CYS A 64 4.62 12.27 14.00
C CYS A 64 5.62 12.53 12.88
N ARG A 65 6.51 13.53 12.96
CA ARG A 65 7.51 13.84 11.91
C ARG A 65 8.25 12.62 11.37
N THR A 66 8.70 11.75 12.26
CA THR A 66 9.45 10.57 11.85
C THR A 66 8.54 9.48 11.27
N TYR A 67 7.27 9.45 11.67
CA TYR A 67 6.25 8.55 11.12
C TYR A 67 5.91 8.83 9.65
N ALA A 68 5.58 10.06 9.25
CA ALA A 68 5.36 10.33 7.82
C ALA A 68 6.63 10.58 7.04
N LEU A 69 7.79 10.89 7.65
CA LEU A 69 9.06 10.67 6.94
C LEU A 69 9.24 9.18 6.65
N ASN A 70 8.91 8.28 7.55
CA ASN A 70 9.05 6.86 7.28
C ASN A 70 8.02 6.28 6.31
N ILE A 71 6.87 6.91 6.11
CA ILE A 71 5.93 6.53 5.03
C ILE A 71 6.31 7.24 3.73
N ALA A 72 6.56 8.55 3.79
CA ALA A 72 6.84 9.37 2.63
C ALA A 72 8.23 9.13 2.06
N ILE A 73 9.28 8.89 2.86
CA ILE A 73 10.63 8.59 2.33
C ILE A 73 10.57 7.33 1.47
N PRO A 74 10.03 6.18 1.89
CA PRO A 74 10.06 5.00 1.01
C PRO A 74 9.06 5.10 -0.12
N THR A 75 7.84 5.62 0.07
CA THR A 75 6.89 5.84 -1.05
C THR A 75 7.38 6.92 -2.02
N LEU A 76 8.13 7.91 -1.54
CA LEU A 76 8.86 8.86 -2.38
C LEU A 76 10.04 8.21 -3.05
N ILE A 77 10.91 7.47 -2.35
CA ILE A 77 12.03 6.72 -2.94
C ILE A 77 11.49 5.77 -4.00
N THR A 78 10.29 5.22 -3.86
CA THR A 78 9.69 4.34 -4.87
C THR A 78 9.43 5.10 -6.17
N GLY A 79 8.82 6.28 -6.05
CA GLY A 79 8.52 7.11 -7.21
C GLY A 79 9.67 8.02 -7.67
N ILE A 80 10.65 8.30 -6.82
CA ILE A 80 11.88 9.04 -7.11
C ILE A 80 12.94 8.13 -7.68
N TYR A 81 13.12 6.88 -7.23
CA TYR A 81 14.07 5.91 -7.80
C TYR A 81 13.76 5.63 -9.29
N ASN A 82 12.48 5.70 -9.66
CA ASN A 82 11.99 5.76 -11.05
C ASN A 82 12.59 6.90 -11.89
N ILE A 83 12.92 8.01 -11.25
CA ILE A 83 13.45 9.25 -11.85
C ILE A 83 14.97 9.38 -11.58
N VAL A 84 15.46 8.81 -10.48
CA VAL A 84 16.78 9.02 -9.88
C VAL A 84 17.75 7.84 -10.09
N ARG A 85 17.31 6.70 -10.65
CA ARG A 85 18.21 5.76 -11.35
C ARG A 85 19.08 6.49 -12.39
N HIS A 86 18.67 7.67 -12.83
CA HIS A 86 19.45 8.51 -13.73
C HIS A 86 20.53 9.38 -13.03
N PHE A 87 20.51 9.63 -11.70
CA PHE A 87 21.32 10.73 -11.16
C PHE A 87 22.33 10.46 -10.03
N LEU A 88 22.06 9.79 -8.91
CA LEU A 88 22.93 10.02 -7.73
C LEU A 88 23.17 8.82 -6.83
N ASN A 89 24.42 8.33 -6.90
CA ASN A 89 25.03 7.22 -6.18
C ASN A 89 25.68 7.62 -4.84
N ASP A 90 25.61 8.88 -4.38
CA ASP A 90 26.73 9.38 -3.54
C ASP A 90 26.44 10.08 -2.21
N TYR A 91 25.27 9.96 -1.56
CA TYR A 91 25.02 10.90 -0.44
C TYR A 91 24.27 10.45 0.82
N PHE A 92 24.43 9.23 1.33
CA PHE A 92 23.86 8.91 2.65
C PHE A 92 24.75 8.10 3.58
N MET A 93 25.32 8.78 4.58
CA MET A 93 25.35 8.35 5.99
C MET A 93 25.50 9.59 6.88
N GLU A 94 24.55 9.86 7.78
CA GLU A 94 24.82 10.04 9.22
C GLU A 94 23.59 10.48 10.04
N HIS A 95 23.41 9.78 11.18
CA HIS A 95 22.72 10.17 12.43
C HIS A 95 21.18 10.16 12.53
N SER A 96 20.65 9.36 13.48
CA SER A 96 19.78 9.83 14.59
C SER A 96 19.02 8.69 15.28
N ASP A 97 19.40 8.49 16.55
CA ASP A 97 18.71 7.76 17.62
C ASP A 97 17.32 8.33 17.95
N ASP A 98 16.56 7.57 18.75
CA ASP A 98 15.18 7.73 19.25
C ASP A 98 14.05 7.21 18.35
N ALA A 99 13.76 5.93 18.54
CA ALA A 99 12.70 5.19 17.87
C ALA A 99 11.38 5.29 18.64
N THR A 100 10.30 5.63 17.94
CA THR A 100 8.95 5.67 18.49
C THR A 100 8.07 4.63 17.80
N LEU A 101 7.06 4.10 18.50
CA LEU A 101 6.19 3.02 18.01
C LEU A 101 5.65 3.25 16.58
N CYS A 102 5.15 4.46 16.31
CA CYS A 102 4.67 4.82 14.98
C CYS A 102 5.81 4.83 13.96
N ARG A 103 6.99 5.37 14.29
CA ARG A 103 8.20 5.36 13.43
C ARG A 103 8.52 3.94 12.97
N THR A 104 8.56 2.99 13.90
CA THR A 104 8.87 1.58 13.60
C THR A 104 7.81 0.96 12.68
N TYR A 105 6.52 1.16 12.97
CA TYR A 105 5.42 0.68 12.14
C TYR A 105 5.45 1.26 10.71
N ALA A 106 5.66 2.57 10.58
CA ALA A 106 5.78 3.22 9.30
C ALA A 106 6.96 2.70 8.48
N LEU A 107 8.15 2.59 9.09
CA LEU A 107 9.35 2.08 8.40
C LEU A 107 9.12 0.65 7.91
N ASN A 108 8.50 -0.16 8.76
CA ASN A 108 8.21 -1.55 8.48
C ASN A 108 7.25 -1.73 7.29
N ILE A 109 6.27 -0.84 7.09
CA ILE A 109 5.37 -0.90 5.93
C ILE A 109 6.03 -0.32 4.68
N ALA A 110 6.77 0.76 4.87
CA ALA A 110 7.21 1.57 3.76
C ALA A 110 8.40 0.94 3.01
N ILE A 111 9.31 0.24 3.72
CA ILE A 111 10.40 -0.51 3.07
C ILE A 111 9.86 -1.59 2.11
N PRO A 112 8.93 -2.48 2.50
CA PRO A 112 8.35 -3.46 1.58
C PRO A 112 7.54 -2.81 0.45
N THR A 113 6.80 -1.74 0.75
CA THR A 113 6.08 -0.97 -0.28
C THR A 113 7.04 -0.42 -1.34
N LEU A 114 8.21 0.05 -0.90
CA LEU A 114 9.28 0.50 -1.78
C LEU A 114 9.84 -0.63 -2.64
N ILE A 115 10.17 -1.76 -2.03
CA ILE A 115 10.66 -2.93 -2.75
C ILE A 115 9.63 -3.38 -3.80
N THR A 116 8.34 -3.34 -3.45
CA THR A 116 7.23 -3.66 -4.37
C THR A 116 7.17 -2.73 -5.56
N GLY A 117 7.24 -1.42 -5.34
CA GLY A 117 7.22 -0.50 -6.47
C GLY A 117 8.47 -0.62 -7.33
N ILE A 118 9.67 -0.79 -6.75
CA ILE A 118 10.90 -1.10 -7.50
C ILE A 118 10.71 -2.33 -8.37
N TYR A 119 10.15 -3.41 -7.80
CA TYR A 119 9.86 -4.63 -8.53
C TYR A 119 8.89 -4.37 -9.70
N ASN A 120 7.77 -3.67 -9.47
CA ASN A 120 6.78 -3.39 -10.52
C ASN A 120 7.38 -2.55 -11.66
N ILE A 121 8.26 -1.60 -11.33
CA ILE A 121 8.98 -0.78 -12.30
C ILE A 121 9.92 -1.64 -13.14
N VAL A 122 10.79 -2.41 -12.47
CA VAL A 122 11.76 -3.28 -13.13
C VAL A 122 11.03 -4.28 -14.02
N ARG A 123 9.94 -4.88 -13.51
CA ARG A 123 9.06 -5.76 -14.26
C ARG A 123 8.45 -5.06 -15.48
N HIS A 124 7.99 -3.82 -15.36
CA HIS A 124 7.44 -3.07 -16.49
C HIS A 124 8.48 -2.88 -17.61
N PHE A 125 9.71 -2.47 -17.27
CA PHE A 125 10.79 -2.32 -18.25
C PHE A 125 11.27 -3.65 -18.84
N LEU A 126 11.18 -4.73 -18.07
CA LEU A 126 11.53 -6.08 -18.54
C LEU A 126 10.33 -6.80 -19.17
N ASN A 127 9.16 -6.17 -19.28
CA ASN A 127 7.94 -6.85 -19.70
C ASN A 127 8.08 -7.44 -21.10
N ASP A 128 8.66 -6.68 -22.03
CA ASP A 128 8.90 -7.16 -23.41
C ASP A 128 9.85 -8.38 -23.41
N TYR A 129 10.89 -8.36 -22.57
CA TYR A 129 11.81 -9.48 -22.41
C TYR A 129 11.13 -10.72 -21.81
N PHE A 130 10.29 -10.54 -20.78
CA PHE A 130 9.51 -11.62 -20.17
C PHE A 130 8.47 -12.19 -21.15
N MET A 131 7.89 -11.37 -22.02
CA MET A 131 6.94 -11.81 -23.04
C MET A 131 7.65 -12.60 -24.15
N GLU A 132 8.86 -12.19 -24.55
CA GLU A 132 9.67 -12.93 -25.52
C GLU A 132 10.12 -14.30 -24.99
N HIS A 133 10.34 -14.41 -23.67
CA HIS A 133 10.81 -15.63 -23.01
C HIS A 133 9.72 -16.30 -22.17
N SER A 134 8.44 -16.17 -22.56
CA SER A 134 7.31 -16.73 -21.80
C SER A 134 7.35 -18.24 -21.65
N ASP A 135 8.06 -18.92 -22.55
CA ASP A 135 8.22 -20.39 -22.56
C ASP A 135 9.30 -20.88 -21.57
N ASP A 136 10.12 -19.98 -21.02
CA ASP A 136 11.10 -20.33 -20.00
C ASP A 136 10.43 -20.45 -18.62
N ALA A 137 10.16 -21.70 -18.24
CA ALA A 137 9.56 -22.05 -16.96
C ALA A 137 10.36 -21.52 -15.75
N VAL A 138 11.69 -21.40 -15.84
CA VAL A 138 12.52 -20.90 -14.74
C VAL A 138 12.32 -19.40 -14.57
N LEU A 139 12.32 -18.66 -15.68
CA LEU A 139 12.12 -17.22 -15.67
C LEU A 139 10.71 -16.87 -15.14
N GLN A 140 9.71 -17.65 -15.54
CA GLN A 140 8.34 -17.49 -15.08
C GLN A 140 8.19 -17.78 -13.57
N GLN A 141 8.81 -18.86 -13.07
CA GLN A 141 8.81 -19.17 -11.64
C GLN A 141 9.51 -18.08 -10.82
N LEU A 142 10.64 -17.57 -11.31
CA LEU A 142 11.37 -16.47 -10.67
C LEU A 142 10.52 -15.21 -10.59
N ASP A 143 9.84 -14.86 -11.68
CA ASP A 143 8.96 -13.69 -11.71
C ASP A 143 7.76 -13.83 -10.75
N ILE A 144 7.12 -15.01 -10.70
CA ILE A 144 6.05 -15.30 -9.73
C ILE A 144 6.59 -15.22 -8.29
N ALA A 145 7.78 -15.78 -8.02
CA ALA A 145 8.42 -15.74 -6.71
C ALA A 145 8.69 -14.30 -6.27
N LEU A 146 9.27 -13.48 -7.14
CA LEU A 146 9.54 -12.07 -6.87
C LEU A 146 8.25 -11.28 -6.67
N SER A 147 7.21 -11.53 -7.49
CA SER A 147 5.89 -10.91 -7.32
C SER A 147 5.29 -11.22 -5.95
N CYS A 148 5.33 -12.48 -5.53
CA CYS A 148 4.80 -12.89 -4.23
C CYS A 148 5.61 -12.32 -3.07
N LEU A 149 6.95 -12.41 -3.14
CA LEU A 149 7.85 -11.94 -2.09
C LEU A 149 7.79 -10.42 -1.89
N THR A 150 7.53 -9.66 -2.95
CA THR A 150 7.49 -8.19 -2.88
C THR A 150 6.06 -7.70 -2.66
N THR A 151 5.19 -7.91 -3.65
CA THR A 151 3.84 -7.34 -3.69
C THR A 151 2.94 -7.97 -2.64
N THR A 152 2.90 -9.30 -2.60
CA THR A 152 2.00 -10.01 -1.68
C THR A 152 2.47 -9.88 -0.23
N ASN A 153 3.78 -9.84 -0.01
CA ASN A 153 4.36 -9.59 1.31
C ASN A 153 4.02 -8.19 1.83
N SER A 154 4.16 -7.16 1.01
CA SER A 154 3.81 -5.79 1.43
C SER A 154 2.34 -5.66 1.79
N LEU A 155 1.49 -6.37 1.06
CA LEU A 155 0.05 -6.44 1.33
C LEU A 155 -0.29 -7.12 2.65
N ASN A 156 0.22 -8.33 2.83
CA ASN A 156 0.01 -9.13 4.03
C ASN A 156 0.62 -8.42 5.25
N LEU A 157 1.78 -7.79 5.08
CA LEU A 157 2.44 -7.05 6.14
C LEU A 157 1.63 -5.86 6.62
N TYR A 158 1.09 -5.09 5.69
CA TYR A 158 0.20 -3.99 6.03
C TYR A 158 -1.02 -4.47 6.82
N GLU A 159 -1.65 -5.56 6.38
CA GLU A 159 -2.83 -6.14 7.04
C GLU A 159 -2.51 -6.59 8.47
N VAL A 160 -1.45 -7.38 8.63
CA VAL A 160 -1.01 -7.92 9.92
C VAL A 160 -0.55 -6.80 10.86
N GLN A 161 0.34 -5.93 10.40
CA GLN A 161 0.87 -4.86 11.24
C GLN A 161 -0.16 -3.76 11.50
N GLY A 162 -1.06 -3.48 10.56
CA GLY A 162 -2.16 -2.54 10.76
C GLY A 162 -3.16 -3.02 11.81
N THR A 163 -3.42 -4.33 11.83
CA THR A 163 -4.20 -4.98 12.90
C THR A 163 -3.51 -4.84 14.25
N PHE A 164 -2.20 -5.14 14.30
CA PHE A 164 -1.41 -5.00 15.52
C PHE A 164 -1.37 -3.55 16.02
N MET A 165 -1.22 -2.57 15.12
CA MET A 165 -1.22 -1.15 15.46
C MET A 165 -2.59 -0.68 16.00
N THR A 166 -3.69 -1.17 15.42
CA THR A 166 -5.05 -0.90 15.89
C THR A 166 -5.25 -1.48 17.30
N MET A 167 -4.75 -2.70 17.54
CA MET A 167 -4.77 -3.34 18.84
C MET A 167 -3.96 -2.55 19.88
N LEU A 168 -2.72 -2.15 19.57
CA LEU A 168 -1.88 -1.33 20.47
C LEU A 168 -2.55 -0.01 20.82
N THR A 169 -3.17 0.64 19.83
CA THR A 169 -3.91 1.89 20.04
C THR A 169 -5.09 1.67 20.98
N TYR A 170 -5.88 0.61 20.74
CA TYR A 170 -7.00 0.26 21.60
C TYR A 170 -6.55 0.07 23.05
N PHE A 171 -5.51 -0.74 23.29
CA PHE A 171 -5.01 -0.95 24.64
C PHE A 171 -4.42 0.33 25.25
N GLY A 172 -3.65 1.09 24.49
CA GLY A 172 -3.04 2.34 24.96
C GLY A 172 -4.08 3.39 25.39
N CYS A 173 -5.24 3.42 24.73
CA CYS A 173 -6.29 4.38 25.06
C CYS A 173 -7.33 3.84 26.05
N VAL A 174 -7.82 2.61 25.86
CA VAL A 174 -8.94 2.06 26.63
C VAL A 174 -8.47 1.38 27.92
N ARG A 175 -7.27 0.78 27.91
CA ARG A 175 -6.73 0.03 29.07
C ARG A 175 -5.25 0.35 29.30
N PRO A 176 -4.90 1.62 29.64
CA PRO A 176 -3.51 2.06 29.73
C PRO A 176 -2.68 1.28 30.78
N ILE A 177 -3.31 0.84 31.88
CA ILE A 177 -2.66 0.01 32.91
C ILE A 177 -2.26 -1.36 32.31
N LEU A 178 -3.18 -1.98 31.58
CA LEU A 178 -2.91 -3.25 30.91
C LEU A 178 -1.89 -3.07 29.78
N TYR A 179 -1.96 -1.96 29.06
CA TYR A 179 -0.99 -1.63 28.01
C TYR A 179 0.43 -1.56 28.58
N LYS A 180 0.62 -0.81 29.68
CA LYS A 180 1.92 -0.69 30.34
C LYS A 180 2.44 -2.05 30.85
N LYS A 181 1.56 -2.96 31.24
CA LYS A 181 1.93 -4.30 31.72
C LYS A 181 2.28 -5.27 30.58
N LEU A 182 1.53 -5.25 29.49
CA LEU A 182 1.67 -6.20 28.38
C LEU A 182 2.67 -5.72 27.30
N PHE A 183 2.71 -4.42 27.03
CA PHE A 183 3.44 -3.85 25.89
C PHE A 183 4.64 -3.04 26.36
N ASN A 184 5.63 -3.75 26.91
CA ASN A 184 6.98 -3.22 27.02
C ASN A 184 7.60 -3.03 25.63
N GLU A 185 8.63 -2.19 25.52
CA GLU A 185 9.28 -1.89 24.24
C GLU A 185 9.79 -3.14 23.50
N SER A 186 10.32 -4.12 24.26
CA SER A 186 10.74 -5.42 23.71
C SER A 186 9.56 -6.21 23.14
N ASN A 187 8.43 -6.28 23.86
CA ASN A 187 7.25 -7.01 23.41
C ASN A 187 6.60 -6.37 22.18
N ILE A 188 6.64 -5.04 22.11
CA ILE A 188 6.21 -4.29 20.94
C ILE A 188 7.08 -4.64 19.73
N ARG A 189 8.41 -4.60 19.89
CA ARG A 189 9.35 -4.96 18.82
C ARG A 189 9.17 -6.40 18.36
N LEU A 190 9.02 -7.33 19.31
CA LEU A 190 8.72 -8.73 19.06
C LEU A 190 7.41 -8.89 18.29
N GLY A 191 6.36 -8.15 18.64
CA GLY A 191 5.08 -8.18 17.94
C GLY A 191 5.20 -7.77 16.46
N PHE A 192 5.95 -6.70 16.16
CA PHE A 192 6.21 -6.32 14.76
C PHE A 192 7.06 -7.33 14.01
N PHE A 193 8.06 -7.92 14.68
CA PHE A 193 8.90 -8.95 14.10
C PHE A 193 8.10 -10.22 13.76
N LEU A 194 7.26 -10.68 14.68
CA LEU A 194 6.32 -11.79 14.42
C LEU A 194 5.34 -11.44 13.30
N GLY A 195 4.93 -10.17 13.21
CA GLY A 195 4.11 -9.67 12.10
C GLY A 195 4.80 -9.79 10.74
N HIS A 196 6.11 -9.52 10.67
CA HIS A 196 6.92 -9.73 9.45
C HIS A 196 7.02 -11.21 9.07
N ILE A 197 7.28 -12.09 10.04
CA ILE A 197 7.32 -13.53 9.80
C ILE A 197 5.97 -14.02 9.27
N LEU A 198 4.86 -13.61 9.89
CA LEU A 198 3.53 -14.01 9.46
C LEU A 198 3.22 -13.51 8.04
N ALA A 199 3.57 -12.27 7.71
CA ALA A 199 3.39 -11.72 6.37
C ALA A 199 4.20 -12.47 5.31
N LEU A 200 5.44 -12.85 5.65
CA LEU A 200 6.32 -13.62 4.78
C LEU A 200 5.75 -15.02 4.54
N LEU A 201 5.27 -15.70 5.60
CA LEU A 201 4.62 -17.01 5.50
C LEU A 201 3.39 -16.96 4.59
N LEU A 202 2.49 -15.99 4.80
CA LEU A 202 1.30 -15.80 3.94
C LEU A 202 1.67 -15.52 2.47
N SER A 203 2.85 -14.94 2.23
CA SER A 203 3.34 -14.63 0.88
C SER A 203 3.99 -15.83 0.21
N ALA A 204 4.71 -16.65 0.99
CA ALA A 204 5.19 -17.94 0.54
C ALA A 204 4.02 -18.87 0.18
N GLU A 205 2.94 -18.87 0.97
CA GLU A 205 1.71 -19.61 0.64
C GLU A 205 1.09 -19.12 -0.68
N SER A 206 1.05 -17.80 -0.88
CA SER A 206 0.57 -17.21 -2.14
C SER A 206 1.46 -17.57 -3.34
N PHE A 207 2.76 -17.79 -3.13
CA PHE A 207 3.66 -18.34 -4.15
C PHE A 207 3.25 -19.76 -4.55
N PHE A 208 3.03 -20.66 -3.58
CA PHE A 208 2.58 -22.01 -3.89
C PHE A 208 1.23 -22.02 -4.61
N GLU A 209 0.30 -21.14 -4.25
CA GLU A 209 -0.99 -20.99 -4.94
C GLU A 209 -0.85 -20.50 -6.40
N ARG A 210 0.21 -19.75 -6.74
CA ARG A 210 0.44 -19.29 -8.12
C ARG A 210 1.33 -20.22 -8.93
N ALA A 211 2.28 -20.87 -8.28
CA ALA A 211 3.25 -21.77 -8.91
C ALA A 211 2.77 -23.24 -8.96
N TYR A 212 1.62 -23.58 -8.37
CA TYR A 212 1.12 -24.97 -8.32
C TYR A 212 1.07 -25.70 -9.68
N PRO A 213 0.76 -25.07 -10.84
CA PRO A 213 0.72 -25.78 -12.10
C PRO A 213 2.10 -26.27 -12.52
N MET A 214 3.15 -25.59 -12.08
CA MET A 214 4.55 -25.85 -12.46
C MET A 214 5.26 -26.78 -11.48
N LEU A 215 4.88 -26.75 -10.19
CA LEU A 215 5.56 -27.49 -9.12
C LEU A 215 5.04 -28.94 -8.94
N LEU A 216 4.16 -29.44 -9.82
CA LEU A 216 3.46 -30.73 -9.63
C LEU A 216 2.81 -30.85 -8.24
N TYR A 217 2.34 -29.71 -7.72
CA TYR A 217 1.90 -29.61 -6.33
C TYR A 217 0.57 -30.35 -6.13
N GLY A 218 0.50 -31.23 -5.13
CA GLY A 218 -0.68 -32.05 -4.88
C GLY A 218 -1.92 -31.20 -4.60
N ARG A 219 -3.03 -31.48 -5.30
CA ARG A 219 -4.33 -30.79 -5.13
C ARG A 219 -4.81 -30.75 -3.68
N PHE A 220 -4.53 -31.81 -2.92
CA PHE A 220 -4.86 -31.90 -1.50
C PHE A 220 -4.13 -30.83 -0.67
N PHE A 221 -2.82 -30.70 -0.85
CA PHE A 221 -2.03 -29.68 -0.16
C PHE A 221 -2.46 -28.27 -0.55
N LEU A 222 -2.75 -28.04 -1.83
CA LEU A 222 -3.25 -26.75 -2.31
C LEU A 222 -4.54 -26.34 -1.55
N ARG A 223 -5.48 -27.27 -1.36
CA ARG A 223 -6.71 -27.01 -0.57
C ARG A 223 -6.39 -26.67 0.88
N ILE A 224 -5.51 -27.42 1.53
CA ILE A 224 -5.12 -27.16 2.92
C ILE A 224 -4.54 -25.75 3.04
N HIS A 225 -3.58 -25.39 2.18
CA HIS A 225 -2.98 -24.06 2.18
C HIS A 225 -4.01 -22.96 1.96
N THR A 226 -4.89 -23.11 0.96
CA THR A 226 -5.96 -22.14 0.72
C THR A 226 -6.89 -21.98 1.93
N VAL A 227 -7.28 -23.07 2.60
CA VAL A 227 -8.08 -23.00 3.84
C VAL A 227 -7.33 -22.26 4.93
N VAL A 228 -6.05 -22.58 5.15
CA VAL A 228 -5.21 -21.92 6.17
C VAL A 228 -5.12 -20.42 5.89
N VAL A 229 -4.82 -20.01 4.66
CA VAL A 229 -4.75 -18.59 4.25
C VAL A 229 -6.07 -17.88 4.52
N VAL A 230 -7.20 -18.47 4.10
CA VAL A 230 -8.53 -17.88 4.32
C VAL A 230 -8.81 -17.73 5.81
N VAL A 231 -8.57 -18.77 6.62
CA VAL A 231 -8.81 -18.74 8.07
C VAL A 231 -7.94 -17.68 8.74
N VAL A 232 -6.65 -17.61 8.40
CA VAL A 232 -5.72 -16.62 8.98
C VAL A 232 -6.15 -15.20 8.59
N LYS A 233 -6.41 -14.92 7.32
CA LYS A 233 -6.85 -13.59 6.86
C LYS A 233 -8.19 -13.17 7.46
N CYS A 234 -9.17 -14.08 7.49
CA CYS A 234 -10.44 -13.86 8.17
C CYS A 234 -10.23 -13.51 9.66
N THR A 235 -9.35 -14.25 10.34
CA THR A 235 -9.06 -14.03 11.77
C THR A 235 -8.42 -12.67 12.01
N VAL A 236 -7.41 -12.30 11.21
CA VAL A 236 -6.74 -10.99 11.29
C VAL A 236 -7.74 -9.86 11.02
N PHE A 237 -8.55 -9.99 9.97
CA PHE A 237 -9.58 -9.01 9.63
C PHE A 237 -10.64 -8.86 10.73
N LEU A 238 -11.17 -9.97 11.26
CA LEU A 238 -12.16 -9.95 12.35
C LEU A 238 -11.59 -9.35 13.64
N ALA A 239 -10.34 -9.68 13.98
CA ALA A 239 -9.65 -9.09 15.12
C ALA A 239 -9.50 -7.56 14.94
N MET A 240 -9.05 -7.12 13.77
CA MET A 240 -8.96 -5.69 13.44
C MET A 240 -10.32 -5.00 13.57
N LEU A 241 -11.38 -5.56 12.99
CA LEU A 241 -12.73 -5.02 13.05
C LEU A 241 -13.24 -4.94 14.51
N ALA A 242 -13.01 -5.98 15.30
CA ALA A 242 -13.41 -6.03 16.71
C ALA A 242 -12.72 -4.94 17.53
N PHE A 243 -11.39 -4.78 17.40
CA PHE A 243 -10.65 -3.70 18.08
C PHE A 243 -11.06 -2.31 17.59
N TYR A 244 -11.31 -2.16 16.29
CA TYR A 244 -11.75 -0.91 15.69
C TYR A 244 -13.13 -0.48 16.21
N VAL A 245 -14.13 -1.37 16.15
CA VAL A 245 -15.49 -1.11 16.69
C VAL A 245 -15.42 -0.83 18.19
N SER A 246 -14.66 -1.62 18.94
CA SER A 246 -14.47 -1.40 20.39
C SER A 246 -13.87 -0.02 20.68
N THR A 247 -12.93 0.43 19.84
CA THR A 247 -12.33 1.77 19.93
C THR A 247 -13.37 2.87 19.69
N LEU A 248 -14.21 2.73 18.65
CA LEU A 248 -15.26 3.70 18.33
C LEU A 248 -16.34 3.79 19.42
N VAL A 249 -16.81 2.64 19.93
CA VAL A 249 -17.81 2.58 21.00
C VAL A 249 -17.29 3.28 22.26
N LYS A 250 -16.03 3.02 22.62
CA LYS A 250 -15.39 3.70 23.76
C LYS A 250 -15.23 5.19 23.51
N LEU A 251 -14.83 5.60 22.31
CA LEU A 251 -14.70 7.02 21.94
C LEU A 251 -16.03 7.78 22.07
N LYS A 252 -17.16 7.13 21.75
CA LYS A 252 -18.51 7.70 21.90
C LYS A 252 -18.91 7.91 23.35
N ASN A 253 -18.60 6.95 24.22
CA ASN A 253 -19.04 6.93 25.62
C ASN A 253 -18.04 7.56 26.60
N TYR A 254 -16.98 8.21 26.11
CA TYR A 254 -15.90 8.71 26.96
C TYR A 254 -16.28 10.05 27.64
N PRO A 255 -16.27 10.16 28.98
CA PRO A 255 -16.61 11.39 29.69
C PRO A 255 -15.61 12.52 29.39
N ILE A 256 -16.13 13.75 29.29
CA ILE A 256 -15.32 14.95 28.98
C ILE A 256 -14.58 15.39 30.25
N THR A 257 -13.29 15.09 30.35
CA THR A 257 -12.38 15.66 31.36
C THR A 257 -11.17 16.32 30.67
N ARG A 258 -10.53 17.31 31.31
CA ARG A 258 -9.57 18.21 30.65
C ARG A 258 -8.26 17.53 30.19
N ASN A 259 -7.69 16.62 30.98
CA ASN A 259 -6.52 15.81 30.58
C ASN A 259 -6.85 14.79 29.47
N MET A 260 -8.13 14.61 29.22
CA MET A 260 -8.70 13.58 28.38
C MET A 260 -8.94 14.09 26.95
N ASP A 261 -8.98 15.40 26.73
CA ASP A 261 -9.10 16.00 25.39
C ASP A 261 -7.89 15.67 24.51
N VAL A 262 -6.68 15.63 25.10
CA VAL A 262 -5.45 15.24 24.37
C VAL A 262 -5.52 13.76 23.95
N GLN A 263 -5.97 12.87 24.85
CA GLN A 263 -6.13 11.45 24.55
C GLN A 263 -7.23 11.22 23.51
N LYS A 264 -8.36 11.91 23.64
CA LYS A 264 -9.48 11.87 22.70
C LYS A 264 -9.06 12.34 21.31
N SER A 265 -8.23 13.39 21.22
CA SER A 265 -7.67 13.88 19.96
C SER A 265 -6.75 12.86 19.30
N ARG A 266 -5.88 12.19 20.09
CA ARG A 266 -5.02 11.10 19.58
C ARG A 266 -5.83 9.91 19.11
N LEU A 267 -6.86 9.50 19.87
CA LEU A 267 -7.71 8.37 19.52
C LEU A 267 -8.52 8.66 18.24
N ARG A 268 -9.05 9.88 18.10
CA ARG A 268 -9.73 10.33 16.88
C ARG A 268 -8.77 10.34 15.69
N ALA A 269 -7.53 10.80 15.87
CA ALA A 269 -6.52 10.76 14.81
C ALA A 269 -6.26 9.32 14.36
N VAL A 270 -6.03 8.39 15.27
CA VAL A 270 -5.81 6.98 14.89
C VAL A 270 -7.04 6.37 14.24
N ALA A 271 -8.25 6.65 14.75
CA ALA A 271 -9.48 6.18 14.12
C ALA A 271 -9.59 6.70 12.66
N ILE A 272 -9.38 7.99 12.43
CA ILE A 272 -9.38 8.59 11.08
C ILE A 272 -8.30 7.95 10.21
N TYR A 273 -7.11 7.69 10.75
CA TYR A 273 -6.02 7.07 10.01
C TYR A 273 -6.36 5.63 9.59
N CYS A 274 -6.90 4.83 10.49
CA CYS A 274 -7.17 3.41 10.25
C CYS A 274 -8.44 3.18 9.42
N THR A 275 -9.43 4.09 9.44
CA THR A 275 -10.74 3.80 8.83
C THR A 275 -10.66 3.58 7.32
N PRO A 276 -10.12 4.52 6.51
CA PRO A 276 -10.20 4.39 5.07
C PRO A 276 -9.41 3.20 4.52
N PRO A 277 -8.15 2.93 4.95
CA PRO A 277 -7.43 1.74 4.50
C PRO A 277 -8.10 0.42 4.90
N ASN A 278 -8.75 0.38 6.07
CA ASN A 278 -9.43 -0.83 6.54
C ASN A 278 -10.72 -1.13 5.77
N VAL A 279 -11.36 -0.13 5.16
CA VAL A 279 -12.46 -0.37 4.20
C VAL A 279 -11.96 -1.12 2.98
N PHE A 280 -10.76 -0.80 2.48
CA PHE A 280 -10.15 -1.54 1.37
C PHE A 280 -9.76 -2.98 1.75
N LEU A 281 -9.45 -3.25 3.03
CA LEU A 281 -9.20 -4.62 3.50
C LEU A 281 -10.43 -5.54 3.36
N LEU A 282 -11.65 -5.00 3.49
CA LEU A 282 -12.86 -5.79 3.24
C LEU A 282 -12.91 -6.30 1.79
N LEU A 283 -12.47 -5.47 0.83
CA LEU A 283 -12.40 -5.86 -0.58
C LEU A 283 -11.31 -6.93 -0.80
N THR A 284 -10.17 -6.82 -0.11
CA THR A 284 -9.13 -7.86 -0.10
C THR A 284 -9.64 -9.20 0.43
N LEU A 285 -10.49 -9.18 1.46
CA LEU A 285 -11.12 -10.39 1.99
C LEU A 285 -12.01 -11.07 0.94
N ILE A 286 -12.81 -10.28 0.23
CA ILE A 286 -13.65 -10.78 -0.87
C ILE A 286 -12.77 -11.40 -1.97
N GLY A 287 -11.66 -10.76 -2.34
CA GLY A 287 -10.70 -11.33 -3.30
C GLY A 287 -10.12 -12.66 -2.83
N THR A 288 -9.78 -12.78 -1.54
CA THR A 288 -9.28 -14.02 -0.94
C THR A 288 -10.32 -15.13 -1.01
N LEU A 289 -11.59 -14.83 -0.70
CA LEU A 289 -12.69 -15.79 -0.82
C LEU A 289 -12.94 -16.21 -2.28
N CYS A 290 -12.81 -15.28 -3.23
CA CYS A 290 -12.88 -15.59 -4.66
C CYS A 290 -11.75 -16.54 -5.10
N SER A 291 -10.51 -16.26 -4.68
CA SER A 291 -9.36 -17.13 -4.95
C SER A 291 -9.60 -18.54 -4.41
N ALA A 292 -10.07 -18.63 -3.16
CA ALA A 292 -10.40 -19.91 -2.56
C ALA A 292 -11.48 -20.67 -3.34
N ARG A 293 -12.55 -19.99 -3.77
CA ARG A 293 -13.62 -20.58 -4.57
C ARG A 293 -13.07 -21.15 -5.89
N ILE A 294 -12.19 -20.43 -6.59
CA ILE A 294 -11.54 -20.92 -7.82
C ILE A 294 -10.78 -22.21 -7.51
N THR A 295 -9.95 -22.19 -6.46
CA THR A 295 -9.13 -23.34 -6.06
C THR A 295 -9.96 -24.57 -5.70
N PHE A 296 -11.10 -24.38 -5.02
CA PHE A 296 -12.02 -25.50 -4.72
C PHE A 296 -12.70 -26.04 -5.97
N LYS A 297 -13.19 -25.17 -6.86
CA LYS A 297 -13.92 -25.58 -8.07
C LYS A 297 -13.03 -26.29 -9.09
N LEU A 298 -11.80 -25.80 -9.29
CA LEU A 298 -10.81 -26.45 -10.15
C LEU A 298 -10.59 -27.93 -9.76
N ASN A 299 -10.67 -28.23 -8.46
CA ASN A 299 -10.49 -29.59 -7.98
C ASN A 299 -11.75 -30.46 -8.04
N SER A 300 -12.95 -29.88 -8.15
CA SER A 300 -14.22 -30.63 -8.23
C SER A 300 -14.50 -31.06 -9.66
N ASP A 301 -14.49 -30.09 -10.57
CA ASP A 301 -15.09 -30.29 -11.90
C ASP A 301 -14.02 -30.40 -13.00
N GLY A 302 -12.74 -30.17 -12.67
CA GLY A 302 -11.65 -30.03 -13.63
C GLY A 302 -11.75 -28.77 -14.51
N THR A 303 -12.91 -28.13 -14.55
CA THR A 303 -13.15 -26.83 -15.20
C THR A 303 -12.91 -25.69 -14.23
N SER A 304 -12.18 -24.69 -14.67
CA SER A 304 -11.95 -23.46 -13.91
C SER A 304 -13.01 -22.41 -14.26
N ASP A 305 -13.82 -22.03 -13.27
CA ASP A 305 -14.76 -20.91 -13.40
C ASP A 305 -14.04 -19.59 -13.13
N TYR A 306 -13.04 -19.29 -13.94
CA TYR A 306 -12.31 -18.02 -13.87
C TYR A 306 -13.24 -16.84 -14.22
N THR A 307 -14.26 -17.08 -15.04
CA THR A 307 -15.13 -16.04 -15.60
C THR A 307 -15.78 -15.14 -14.56
N SER A 308 -16.21 -15.66 -13.41
CA SER A 308 -16.92 -14.86 -12.40
C SER A 308 -15.98 -14.12 -11.43
N CYS A 309 -14.80 -14.67 -11.15
CA CYS A 309 -13.89 -14.13 -10.12
C CYS A 309 -12.76 -13.26 -10.69
N THR A 310 -12.38 -13.40 -11.96
CA THR A 310 -11.25 -12.66 -12.55
C THR A 310 -11.42 -11.13 -12.47
N PRO A 311 -12.58 -10.53 -12.82
CA PRO A 311 -12.75 -9.08 -12.72
C PRO A 311 -12.62 -8.58 -11.27
N LEU A 312 -13.13 -9.36 -10.32
CA LEU A 312 -13.07 -9.03 -8.90
C LEU A 312 -11.64 -9.10 -8.37
N LEU A 313 -10.87 -10.13 -8.75
CA LEU A 313 -9.45 -10.24 -8.42
C LEU A 313 -8.65 -9.07 -9.01
N ALA A 314 -8.90 -8.70 -10.27
CA ALA A 314 -8.26 -7.55 -10.91
C ALA A 314 -8.56 -6.24 -10.16
N ILE A 315 -9.82 -6.01 -9.78
CA ILE A 315 -10.21 -4.86 -8.95
C ILE A 315 -9.46 -4.89 -7.62
N VAL A 316 -9.44 -6.05 -6.93
CA VAL A 316 -8.75 -6.19 -5.64
C VAL A 316 -7.26 -5.91 -5.74
N TYR A 317 -6.59 -6.35 -6.81
CA TYR A 317 -5.18 -6.05 -7.05
C TYR A 317 -4.93 -4.55 -7.31
N ASN A 318 -5.78 -3.88 -8.09
CA ASN A 318 -5.63 -2.44 -8.34
C ASN A 318 -5.96 -1.57 -7.10
N LEU A 319 -6.88 -2.05 -6.25
CA LEU A 319 -7.22 -1.37 -5.01
C LEU A 319 -6.08 -1.35 -4.00
N VAL A 320 -5.05 -2.17 -4.19
CA VAL A 320 -3.84 -2.15 -3.38
C VAL A 320 -3.12 -0.81 -3.50
N THR A 321 -2.86 -0.37 -4.73
CA THR A 321 -2.22 0.93 -5.01
C THR A 321 -3.06 2.06 -4.43
N VAL A 322 -4.37 2.03 -4.67
CA VAL A 322 -5.33 3.01 -4.11
C VAL A 322 -5.27 3.02 -2.59
N ARG A 323 -5.22 1.85 -1.94
CA ARG A 323 -5.12 1.74 -0.48
C ARG A 323 -3.84 2.37 0.04
N LEU A 324 -2.70 2.15 -0.62
CA LEU A 324 -1.42 2.75 -0.24
C LEU A 324 -1.46 4.28 -0.35
N ILE A 325 -2.04 4.82 -1.44
CA ILE A 325 -2.24 6.27 -1.60
C ILE A 325 -3.14 6.82 -0.50
N VAL A 326 -4.29 6.19 -0.28
CA VAL A 326 -5.23 6.59 0.77
C VAL A 326 -4.56 6.55 2.12
N ASN A 327 -3.73 5.55 2.40
CA ASN A 327 -2.98 5.45 3.64
C ASN A 327 -2.05 6.65 3.85
N SER A 328 -1.27 7.04 2.83
CA SER A 328 -0.39 8.22 2.87
C SER A 328 -1.17 9.52 3.06
N VAL A 329 -2.30 9.70 2.36
CA VAL A 329 -3.19 10.85 2.54
C VAL A 329 -3.79 10.87 3.95
N CYS A 330 -4.20 9.71 4.47
CA CYS A 330 -4.73 9.57 5.82
C CYS A 330 -3.70 10.01 6.87
N VAL A 331 -2.41 9.73 6.68
CA VAL A 331 -1.36 10.25 7.57
C VAL A 331 -1.35 11.77 7.60
N LEU A 332 -1.41 12.41 6.43
CA LEU A 332 -1.41 13.86 6.31
C LEU A 332 -2.59 14.51 7.02
N VAL A 333 -3.76 13.88 6.90
CA VAL A 333 -5.02 14.40 7.42
C VAL A 333 -5.21 14.04 8.89
N ALA A 334 -4.84 12.84 9.32
CA ALA A 334 -5.16 12.33 10.66
C ALA A 334 -4.30 12.94 11.76
N PHE A 335 -3.01 13.17 11.51
CA PHE A 335 -2.08 13.58 12.54
C PHE A 335 -1.94 15.11 12.61
N ALA A 336 -2.10 15.67 13.81
CA ALA A 336 -2.15 17.13 14.01
C ALA A 336 -0.88 17.85 13.57
N ASP A 337 0.29 17.24 13.79
CA ASP A 337 1.57 17.82 13.42
C ASP A 337 1.71 17.94 11.90
N TYR A 338 1.20 16.93 11.16
CA TYR A 338 1.17 16.96 9.70
C TYR A 338 0.18 17.97 9.15
N ARG A 339 -1.04 18.01 9.69
CA ARG A 339 -2.03 19.01 9.29
C ARG A 339 -1.50 20.43 9.43
N ARG A 340 -0.91 20.78 10.58
CA ARG A 340 -0.34 22.11 10.83
C ARG A 340 0.71 22.48 9.79
N LYS A 341 1.47 21.50 9.35
CA LYS A 341 2.57 21.66 8.41
C LYS A 341 2.07 21.77 6.98
N VAL A 342 1.16 20.90 6.55
CA VAL A 342 0.44 21.04 5.27
C VAL A 342 -0.19 22.42 5.16
N VAL A 343 -0.91 22.86 6.20
CA VAL A 343 -1.49 24.22 6.22
C VAL A 343 -0.41 25.30 6.10
N ALA A 344 0.70 25.17 6.83
CA ALA A 344 1.79 26.14 6.75
C ALA A 344 2.37 26.28 5.33
N VAL A 345 2.63 25.16 4.62
CA VAL A 345 3.13 25.25 3.24
C VAL A 345 2.05 25.69 2.27
N VAL A 346 0.79 25.31 2.44
CA VAL A 346 -0.30 25.82 1.61
C VAL A 346 -0.44 27.34 1.77
N VAL A 347 -0.34 27.85 3.00
CA VAL A 347 -0.36 29.29 3.29
C VAL A 347 0.88 29.97 2.69
N GLU A 348 2.07 29.38 2.83
CA GLU A 348 3.30 29.93 2.26
C GLU A 348 3.24 29.98 0.72
N ALA A 349 2.80 28.90 0.08
CA ALA A 349 2.64 28.82 -1.37
C ALA A 349 1.61 29.85 -1.87
N LYS A 350 0.48 30.00 -1.17
CA LYS A 350 -0.52 31.03 -1.45
C LYS A 350 0.08 32.44 -1.37
N ASN A 351 0.85 32.72 -0.32
CA ASN A 351 1.51 34.02 -0.15
C ASN A 351 2.55 34.30 -1.25
N ARG A 352 3.35 33.30 -1.64
CA ARG A 352 4.31 33.43 -2.76
C ARG A 352 3.61 33.70 -4.09
N MET A 353 2.47 33.04 -4.36
CA MET A 353 1.67 33.29 -5.56
C MET A 353 1.06 34.70 -5.58
N LEU A 354 0.56 35.18 -4.43
CA LEU A 354 0.04 36.55 -4.29
C LEU A 354 1.13 37.62 -4.48
N CYS A 355 2.33 37.43 -3.90
CA CYS A 355 3.46 38.33 -4.11
C CYS A 355 3.87 38.42 -5.60
N ARG A 356 3.97 37.28 -6.29
CA ARG A 356 4.29 37.26 -7.74
C ARG A 356 3.26 38.02 -8.58
N LYS A 357 1.97 37.97 -8.21
CA LYS A 357 0.91 38.68 -8.92
C LYS A 357 1.03 40.19 -8.76
N ASN A 358 1.35 40.67 -7.56
CA ASN A 358 1.53 42.11 -7.31
C ASN A 358 2.76 42.68 -8.03
N THR A 359 3.88 41.94 -8.11
CA THR A 359 5.07 42.39 -8.85
C THR A 359 4.81 42.55 -10.35
N ARG A 360 4.01 41.66 -10.96
CA ARG A 360 3.65 41.76 -12.40
C ARG A 360 2.74 42.95 -12.70
N ILE A 361 1.80 43.28 -11.80
CA ILE A 361 0.94 44.45 -11.98
C ILE A 361 1.79 45.73 -11.93
N PHE A 362 2.76 45.79 -11.01
CA PHE A 362 3.65 46.94 -10.88
C PHE A 362 4.56 47.12 -12.10
N SER A 363 5.13 46.05 -12.64
CA SER A 363 5.94 46.13 -13.87
C SER A 363 5.11 46.58 -15.08
N SER A 364 3.89 46.06 -15.24
CA SER A 364 3.01 46.46 -16.35
C SER A 364 2.61 47.94 -16.33
N ARG A 365 2.50 48.55 -15.13
CA ARG A 365 2.23 49.98 -14.99
C ARG A 365 3.44 50.84 -15.35
N GLN A 366 4.64 50.38 -15.03
CA GLN A 366 5.88 51.12 -15.29
C GLN A 366 6.22 51.19 -16.79
N ASP A 367 5.86 50.16 -17.55
CA ASP A 367 6.02 50.17 -19.01
C ASP A 367 5.01 51.13 -19.68
N SER A 368 3.78 51.23 -19.17
CA SER A 368 2.78 52.17 -19.71
C SER A 368 3.11 53.66 -19.48
N THR A 369 3.89 54.00 -18.44
CA THR A 369 4.32 55.38 -18.19
C THR A 369 5.59 55.78 -18.93
N ARG A 370 6.31 54.85 -19.58
CA ARG A 370 7.50 55.16 -20.39
C ARG A 370 7.20 55.44 -21.86
N SER A 371 5.96 55.27 -22.30
CA SER A 371 5.54 55.50 -23.70
C SER A 371 4.84 56.85 -23.94
N TYR A 372 5.01 57.81 -23.04
CA TYR A 372 4.50 59.19 -23.18
C TYR A 372 5.62 60.21 -23.28
#